data_AF-A0A248TNK6-F1
#
_entry.id   AF-A0A248TNK6-F1
#
_cell.length_a   1.000
_cell.length_b   1.000
_cell.length_c   1.000
_cell.angle_alpha   90.00
_cell.angle_beta   90.00
_cell.angle_gamma   90.00
#
_symmetry.space_group_name_H-M   'P 1'
#
loop_
_entity.id
_entity.type
_entity.pdbx_description
1 polymer ?
#
loop_
_entity_poly.entity_id
_entity_poly.type
_entity_poly.pdbx_seq_one_letter_code
_entity_poly.pdbx_strand_id
1 'polypeptide(L)'
;MIHQKENSFLIIIITLLLLCITLILGACLHIMFEWDLTIIAGLIGFVGAIIGGMITFYGVRVTIWHRDKEIFLSTATSKLLLITTKIEPKYKEIANEALLYSNVFNLDIDYHLKAKRLHELMKRFIYTSYEDMETLYDIMEYEDIKGFHQSLKEMREEVVNESNVQLNDLIQLIQQSYQYIFATSAKLEKKYFQYKKQVL
;
A
#
# COMPACT_ATOMS: atom_id res chain seq x y z
N MET A 1 28.27 -12.26 -6.23
CA MET A 1 29.26 -12.41 -5.14
C MET A 1 30.57 -11.66 -5.39
N ILE A 2 31.05 -11.50 -6.63
CA ILE A 2 32.30 -10.78 -6.95
C ILE A 2 32.14 -9.25 -6.74
N HIS A 3 31.01 -8.66 -7.13
CA HIS A 3 30.75 -7.22 -6.93
C HIS A 3 30.66 -6.74 -5.47
N GLN A 4 30.42 -7.65 -4.51
CA GLN A 4 30.34 -7.28 -3.09
C GLN A 4 31.74 -7.08 -2.47
N LYS A 5 32.78 -7.71 -3.04
CA LYS A 5 34.17 -7.55 -2.57
C LYS A 5 34.78 -6.21 -3.01
N GLU A 6 34.46 -5.74 -4.21
CA GLU A 6 35.00 -4.48 -4.76
C GLU A 6 34.48 -3.26 -3.98
N ASN A 7 33.19 -3.26 -3.61
CA ASN A 7 32.60 -2.20 -2.80
C ASN A 7 33.20 -2.13 -1.39
N SER A 8 33.46 -3.27 -0.75
CA SER A 8 34.06 -3.30 0.60
C SER A 8 35.49 -2.76 0.61
N PHE A 9 36.29 -3.05 -0.43
CA PHE A 9 37.65 -2.53 -0.53
C PHE A 9 37.68 -1.01 -0.73
N LEU A 10 36.77 -0.49 -1.56
CA LEU A 10 36.65 0.94 -1.83
C LEU A 10 36.18 1.72 -0.58
N ILE A 11 35.28 1.14 0.23
CA ILE A 11 34.85 1.72 1.52
C ILE A 11 36.04 1.81 2.49
N ILE A 12 36.89 0.79 2.58
CA ILE A 12 38.08 0.80 3.45
C ILE A 12 39.05 1.91 3.03
N ILE A 13 39.30 2.06 1.74
CA ILE A 13 40.19 3.12 1.21
C ILE A 13 39.63 4.51 1.53
N ILE A 14 38.33 4.74 1.29
CA ILE A 14 37.70 6.03 1.60
C ILE A 14 37.81 6.33 3.09
N THR A 15 37.55 5.35 3.96
CA THR A 15 37.60 5.53 5.41
C THR A 15 39.00 5.86 5.89
N LEU A 16 40.02 5.17 5.36
CA LEU A 16 41.43 5.42 5.67
C LEU A 16 41.86 6.83 5.23
N LEU A 17 41.45 7.23 4.02
CA LEU A 17 41.78 8.55 3.46
C LEU A 17 41.11 9.67 4.27
N LEU A 18 39.87 9.47 4.70
CA LEU A 18 39.13 10.41 5.54
C LEU A 18 39.78 10.56 6.92
N LEU A 19 40.29 9.46 7.48
CA LEU A 19 41.04 9.44 8.75
C LEU A 19 42.39 10.15 8.65
N CYS A 20 43.13 9.97 7.54
CA CYS A 20 44.36 10.72 7.29
C CYS A 20 44.09 12.23 7.17
N ILE A 21 43.03 12.62 6.46
CA ILE A 21 42.66 14.03 6.31
C ILE A 21 42.33 14.66 7.66
N THR A 22 41.52 14.01 8.51
CA THR A 22 41.19 14.54 9.85
C THR A 22 42.41 14.68 10.74
N LEU A 23 43.36 13.74 10.71
CA LEU A 23 44.60 13.84 11.48
C LEU A 23 45.48 15.02 11.02
N ILE A 24 45.64 15.19 9.71
CA ILE A 24 46.43 16.31 9.15
C ILE A 24 45.77 17.64 9.50
N LEU A 25 44.44 17.73 9.38
CA LEU A 25 43.70 18.95 9.67
C LEU A 25 43.76 19.31 11.17
N GLY A 26 43.71 18.31 12.05
CA GLY A 26 43.93 18.48 13.49
C GLY A 26 45.33 19.01 13.82
N ALA A 27 46.37 18.49 13.17
CA ALA A 27 47.75 18.96 13.33
C ALA A 27 47.93 20.41 12.82
N CYS A 28 47.36 20.75 11.66
CA CYS A 28 47.40 22.10 11.12
C CYS A 28 46.68 23.11 12.03
N LEU A 29 45.50 22.76 12.57
CA LEU A 29 44.75 23.64 13.47
C LEU A 29 45.50 23.91 14.78
N HIS A 30 46.19 22.90 15.33
CA HIS A 30 47.00 23.06 16.53
C HIS A 30 48.18 24.03 16.31
N ILE A 31 48.85 23.94 15.15
CA ILE A 31 49.97 24.82 14.79
C ILE A 31 49.49 26.26 14.50
N MET A 32 48.33 26.44 13.86
CA MET A 32 47.88 27.76 13.41
C MET A 32 47.14 28.58 14.47
N PHE A 33 46.49 27.94 15.45
CA PHE A 33 45.60 28.64 16.39
C PHE A 33 45.97 28.51 17.87
N GLU A 34 47.03 27.75 18.22
CA GLU A 34 47.41 27.44 19.62
C GLU A 34 46.24 26.95 20.50
N TRP A 35 45.16 26.47 19.88
CA TRP A 35 44.02 25.95 20.62
C TRP A 35 44.47 24.72 21.40
N ASP A 36 43.97 24.63 22.65
CA ASP A 36 44.15 23.46 23.47
C ASP A 36 43.70 22.24 22.64
N LEU A 37 44.60 21.27 22.52
CA LEU A 37 44.41 20.05 21.75
C LEU A 37 43.08 19.37 22.10
N THR A 38 42.64 19.54 23.36
CA THR A 38 41.38 19.05 23.91
C THR A 38 40.15 19.61 23.18
N ILE A 39 40.15 20.91 22.84
CA ILE A 39 39.03 21.58 22.17
C ILE A 39 38.92 21.08 20.72
N ILE A 40 40.06 20.95 20.03
CA ILE A 40 40.11 20.42 18.65
C ILE A 40 39.63 18.97 18.62
N ALA A 41 40.10 18.14 19.55
CA ALA A 41 39.67 16.75 19.68
C ALA A 41 38.16 16.64 19.97
N GLY A 42 37.62 17.52 20.83
CA GLY A 42 36.19 17.60 21.12
C GLY A 42 35.36 17.95 19.89
N LEU A 43 35.80 18.91 19.07
CA LEU A 43 35.12 19.31 17.84
C LEU A 43 35.13 18.18 16.78
N ILE A 44 36.28 17.52 16.59
CA ILE A 44 36.40 16.37 15.69
C ILE A 44 35.49 15.23 16.16
N GLY A 45 35.48 14.94 17.47
CA GLY A 45 34.60 13.93 18.05
C GLY A 45 33.11 14.26 17.86
N PHE A 46 32.73 15.53 18.02
CA PHE A 46 31.37 16.00 17.78
C PHE A 46 30.93 15.83 16.32
N VAL A 47 31.75 16.29 15.37
CA VAL A 47 31.45 16.15 13.92
C VAL A 47 31.41 14.67 13.52
N GLY A 48 32.36 13.87 14.03
CA GLY A 48 32.39 12.42 13.82
C GLY A 48 31.14 11.72 14.34
N ALA A 49 30.64 12.11 15.51
CA ALA A 49 29.41 11.58 16.08
C ALA A 49 28.17 11.95 15.25
N ILE A 50 28.08 13.18 14.72
CA ILE A 50 26.98 13.59 13.83
C ILE A 50 26.99 12.76 12.54
N ILE A 51 28.16 12.66 11.88
CA ILE A 51 28.30 11.90 10.64
C ILE A 51 27.99 10.43 10.88
N GLY A 52 28.54 9.85 11.95
CA GLY A 52 28.26 8.47 12.36
C GLY A 52 26.77 8.23 12.58
N GLY A 53 26.09 9.12 13.31
CA GLY A 53 24.65 9.06 13.54
C GLY A 53 23.83 9.11 12.24
N MET A 54 24.20 10.00 11.31
CA MET A 54 23.54 10.09 10.00
C MET A 54 23.73 8.82 9.15
N ILE A 55 24.94 8.27 9.11
CA ILE A 55 25.24 7.02 8.39
C ILE A 55 24.43 5.86 8.99
N THR A 56 24.42 5.73 10.32
CA THR A 56 23.65 4.69 11.00
C THR A 56 22.16 4.84 10.73
N PHE A 57 21.61 6.05 10.82
CA PHE A 57 20.20 6.31 10.53
C PHE A 57 19.84 5.91 9.10
N TYR A 58 20.67 6.28 8.12
CA TYR A 58 20.45 5.90 6.72
C TYR A 58 20.53 4.37 6.52
N GLY A 59 21.52 3.71 7.12
CA GLY A 59 21.68 2.25 7.06
C GLY A 59 20.48 1.49 7.65
N VAL A 60 19.99 1.92 8.81
CA VAL A 60 18.78 1.35 9.43
C VAL A 60 17.56 1.56 8.52
N ARG A 61 17.38 2.77 7.99
CA ARG A 61 16.24 3.08 7.11
C ARG A 61 16.23 2.23 5.84
N VAL A 62 17.38 2.04 5.20
CA VAL A 62 17.51 1.19 4.01
C VAL A 62 17.19 -0.27 4.34
N THR A 63 17.67 -0.75 5.49
CA THR A 63 17.43 -2.13 5.95
C THR A 63 15.95 -2.40 6.20
N ILE A 64 15.26 -1.49 6.90
CA ILE A 64 13.80 -1.58 7.13
C ILE A 64 13.07 -1.58 5.78
N TRP A 65 13.42 -0.66 4.88
CA TRP A 65 12.77 -0.56 3.58
C TRP A 65 12.93 -1.83 2.72
N HIS A 66 14.12 -2.43 2.70
CA HIS A 66 14.34 -3.72 2.03
C HIS A 66 13.51 -4.85 2.64
N ARG A 67 13.47 -4.93 3.98
CA ARG A 67 12.68 -5.95 4.67
C ARG A 67 11.19 -5.82 4.40
N ASP A 68 10.64 -4.61 4.47
CA ASP A 68 9.22 -4.35 4.20
C ASP A 68 8.87 -4.69 2.74
N LYS A 69 9.77 -4.39 1.82
CA LYS A 69 9.64 -4.74 0.41
C LYS A 69 9.62 -6.25 0.19
N GLU A 70 10.50 -7.00 0.85
CA GLU A 70 10.58 -8.46 0.75
C GLU A 70 9.31 -9.13 1.31
N ILE A 71 8.86 -8.70 2.49
CA ILE A 71 7.62 -9.18 3.13
C ILE A 71 6.40 -8.86 2.25
N PHE A 72 6.38 -7.67 1.65
CA PHE A 72 5.31 -7.31 0.73
C PHE A 72 5.34 -8.20 -0.52
N LEU A 73 6.47 -8.35 -1.20
CA LEU A 73 6.55 -9.14 -2.43
C LEU A 73 6.22 -10.63 -2.22
N SER A 74 6.59 -11.19 -1.06
CA SER A 74 6.30 -12.59 -0.72
C SER A 74 4.81 -12.87 -0.54
N THR A 75 4.04 -11.87 -0.08
CA THR A 75 2.58 -12.00 0.15
C THR A 75 1.74 -11.43 -0.99
N ALA A 76 2.22 -10.39 -1.68
CA ALA A 76 1.48 -9.67 -2.70
C ALA A 76 1.09 -10.54 -3.90
N THR A 77 1.94 -11.48 -4.31
CA THR A 77 1.63 -12.40 -5.42
C THR A 77 0.40 -13.26 -5.10
N SER A 78 0.33 -13.82 -3.89
CA SER A 78 -0.81 -14.63 -3.44
C SER A 78 -2.06 -13.79 -3.30
N LYS A 79 -1.94 -12.58 -2.72
CA LYS A 79 -3.06 -11.64 -2.58
C LYS A 79 -3.60 -11.17 -3.94
N LEU A 80 -2.71 -10.86 -4.89
CA LEU A 80 -3.07 -10.51 -6.26
C LEU A 80 -3.79 -11.66 -6.95
N LEU A 81 -3.24 -12.87 -6.88
CA LEU A 81 -3.89 -14.03 -7.48
C LEU A 81 -5.29 -14.25 -6.87
N LEU A 82 -5.41 -14.13 -5.54
CA LEU A 82 -6.67 -14.33 -4.85
C LEU A 82 -7.72 -13.30 -5.27
N ILE A 83 -7.35 -12.02 -5.29
CA ILE A 83 -8.28 -10.95 -5.66
C ILE A 83 -8.67 -11.03 -7.13
N THR A 84 -7.73 -11.26 -8.06
CA THR A 84 -8.02 -11.25 -9.50
C THR A 84 -8.73 -12.51 -9.98
N THR A 85 -8.53 -13.66 -9.34
CA THR A 85 -9.12 -14.94 -9.80
C THR A 85 -10.38 -15.34 -9.05
N LYS A 86 -10.53 -14.98 -7.77
CA LYS A 86 -11.65 -15.43 -6.95
C LYS A 86 -12.60 -14.31 -6.53
N ILE A 87 -12.06 -13.18 -6.08
CA ILE A 87 -12.88 -12.10 -5.53
C ILE A 87 -13.42 -11.23 -6.66
N GLU A 88 -12.58 -10.45 -7.31
CA GLU A 88 -12.96 -9.43 -8.28
C GLU A 88 -13.96 -9.93 -9.36
N PRO A 89 -13.80 -11.11 -9.98
CA PRO A 89 -14.75 -11.59 -10.98
C PRO A 89 -16.19 -11.74 -10.46
N LYS A 90 -16.37 -12.27 -9.23
CA LYS A 90 -17.70 -12.45 -8.61
C LYS A 90 -18.40 -11.11 -8.41
N TYR A 91 -17.69 -10.14 -7.83
CA TYR A 91 -18.26 -8.82 -7.53
C TYR A 91 -18.49 -8.02 -8.80
N LYS A 92 -17.60 -8.14 -9.79
CA LYS A 92 -17.73 -7.52 -11.10
C LYS A 92 -18.96 -8.03 -11.84
N GLU A 93 -19.25 -9.32 -11.76
CA GLU A 93 -20.47 -9.90 -12.34
C GLU A 93 -21.73 -9.25 -11.76
N ILE A 94 -21.82 -9.18 -10.42
CA ILE A 94 -22.96 -8.58 -9.72
C ILE A 94 -23.07 -7.07 -10.06
N ALA A 95 -21.94 -6.35 -10.05
CA ALA A 95 -21.90 -4.94 -10.39
C ALA A 95 -22.31 -4.68 -11.85
N ASN A 96 -21.89 -5.51 -12.79
CA ASN A 96 -22.29 -5.40 -14.18
C ASN A 96 -23.79 -5.69 -14.35
N GLU A 97 -24.33 -6.68 -13.63
CA GLU A 97 -25.77 -6.96 -13.65
C GLU A 97 -26.58 -5.75 -13.14
N ALA A 98 -26.11 -5.08 -12.08
CA ALA A 98 -26.72 -3.84 -11.58
C ALA A 98 -26.70 -2.72 -12.64
N LEU A 99 -25.59 -2.55 -13.35
CA LEU A 99 -25.47 -1.58 -14.45
C LEU A 99 -26.37 -1.94 -15.63
N LEU A 100 -26.55 -3.22 -15.95
CA LEU A 100 -27.49 -3.63 -16.98
C LEU A 100 -28.91 -3.19 -16.62
N TYR A 101 -29.32 -3.35 -15.35
CA TYR A 101 -30.60 -2.80 -14.91
C TYR A 101 -30.67 -1.28 -15.09
N SER A 102 -29.57 -0.54 -14.83
CA SER A 102 -29.44 0.92 -15.05
C SER A 102 -29.54 1.40 -16.51
N ASN A 103 -29.05 0.59 -17.46
CA ASN A 103 -29.04 0.95 -18.88
C ASN A 103 -30.33 0.50 -19.60
N VAL A 104 -30.99 -0.54 -19.08
CA VAL A 104 -32.29 -1.04 -19.54
C VAL A 104 -33.45 -0.14 -19.06
N PHE A 105 -33.18 0.97 -18.35
CA PHE A 105 -34.19 1.97 -17.99
C PHE A 105 -34.91 2.60 -19.18
N ASN A 106 -34.32 2.56 -20.38
CA ASN A 106 -34.94 3.07 -21.60
C ASN A 106 -35.91 2.08 -22.28
N LEU A 107 -36.11 0.88 -21.72
CA LEU A 107 -37.09 -0.09 -22.19
C LEU A 107 -38.28 -0.13 -21.21
N ASP A 108 -39.49 -0.20 -21.79
CA ASP A 108 -40.84 -0.21 -21.19
C ASP A 108 -41.13 -1.42 -20.28
N ILE A 109 -40.15 -1.82 -19.48
CA ILE A 109 -40.24 -2.92 -18.51
C ILE A 109 -40.78 -2.34 -17.19
N ASP A 110 -41.72 -3.07 -16.58
CA ASP A 110 -42.33 -2.79 -15.29
C ASP A 110 -41.29 -2.41 -14.21
N TYR A 111 -41.45 -1.20 -13.65
CA TYR A 111 -40.62 -0.65 -12.58
C TYR A 111 -40.57 -1.58 -11.36
N HIS A 112 -41.70 -2.18 -10.96
CA HIS A 112 -41.76 -3.06 -9.79
C HIS A 112 -40.93 -4.33 -10.00
N LEU A 113 -40.93 -4.88 -11.21
CA LEU A 113 -40.12 -6.04 -11.54
C LEU A 113 -38.62 -5.71 -11.51
N LYS A 114 -38.21 -4.52 -11.99
CA LYS A 114 -36.82 -4.05 -11.91
C LYS A 114 -36.37 -3.89 -10.46
N ALA A 115 -37.19 -3.22 -9.63
CA ALA A 115 -36.91 -3.03 -8.20
C ALA A 115 -36.73 -4.35 -7.49
N LYS A 116 -37.66 -5.29 -7.70
CA LYS A 116 -37.57 -6.63 -7.11
C LYS A 116 -36.27 -7.34 -7.50
N ARG A 117 -35.88 -7.32 -8.77
CA ARG A 117 -34.63 -7.96 -9.23
C ARG A 117 -33.39 -7.31 -8.64
N LEU A 118 -33.38 -5.98 -8.55
CA LEU A 118 -32.26 -5.24 -7.97
C LEU A 118 -32.13 -5.48 -6.46
N HIS A 119 -33.26 -5.60 -5.73
CA HIS A 119 -33.26 -6.04 -4.34
C HIS A 119 -32.68 -7.44 -4.17
N GLU A 120 -33.07 -8.40 -5.02
CA GLU A 120 -32.49 -9.75 -5.00
C GLU A 120 -30.98 -9.73 -5.33
N LEU A 121 -30.56 -8.87 -6.26
CA LEU A 121 -29.16 -8.67 -6.59
C LEU A 121 -28.37 -8.10 -5.40
N MET A 122 -28.95 -7.14 -4.67
CA MET A 122 -28.36 -6.56 -3.48
C MET A 122 -28.25 -7.58 -2.34
N LYS A 123 -29.29 -8.40 -2.11
CA LYS A 123 -29.23 -9.53 -1.17
C LYS A 123 -28.11 -10.49 -1.52
N ARG A 124 -27.97 -10.83 -2.81
CA ARG A 124 -26.88 -11.67 -3.32
C ARG A 124 -25.51 -11.03 -3.05
N PHE A 125 -25.35 -9.74 -3.33
CA PHE A 125 -24.12 -9.00 -3.06
C PHE A 125 -23.74 -9.05 -1.58
N ILE A 126 -24.68 -8.72 -0.69
CA ILE A 126 -24.48 -8.74 0.77
C ILE A 126 -24.07 -10.15 1.22
N TYR A 127 -24.78 -11.18 0.76
CA TYR A 127 -24.49 -12.56 1.12
C TYR A 127 -23.08 -12.98 0.68
N THR A 128 -22.72 -12.76 -0.58
CA THR A 128 -21.36 -13.03 -1.10
C THR A 128 -20.30 -12.26 -0.33
N SER A 129 -20.60 -11.03 0.08
CA SER A 129 -19.70 -10.19 0.88
C SER A 129 -19.42 -10.77 2.26
N TYR A 130 -20.44 -11.34 2.91
CA TYR A 130 -20.26 -12.01 4.20
C TYR A 130 -19.51 -13.34 4.07
N GLU A 131 -19.75 -14.11 3.02
CA GLU A 131 -19.01 -15.35 2.76
C GLU A 131 -17.51 -15.09 2.53
N ASP A 132 -17.19 -14.05 1.75
CA ASP A 132 -15.81 -13.72 1.41
C ASP A 132 -15.15 -12.77 2.44
N MET A 133 -15.83 -12.40 3.54
CA MET A 133 -15.38 -11.33 4.44
C MET A 133 -14.00 -11.57 5.05
N GLU A 134 -13.69 -12.79 5.49
CA GLU A 134 -12.37 -13.16 6.00
C GLU A 134 -11.29 -12.94 4.95
N THR A 135 -11.58 -13.33 3.71
CA THR A 135 -10.66 -13.11 2.58
C THR A 135 -10.47 -11.62 2.34
N LEU A 136 -11.55 -10.85 2.30
CA LEU A 136 -11.52 -9.40 2.11
C LEU A 136 -10.66 -8.70 3.18
N TYR A 137 -10.74 -9.14 4.45
CA TYR A 137 -9.86 -8.62 5.52
C TYR A 137 -8.38 -8.95 5.31
N ASP A 138 -8.05 -10.10 4.71
CA ASP A 138 -6.65 -10.42 4.40
C ASP A 138 -6.12 -9.59 3.23
N ILE A 139 -6.94 -9.34 2.20
CA ILE A 139 -6.46 -8.66 0.98
C ILE A 139 -6.55 -7.13 1.03
N MET A 140 -7.53 -6.55 1.73
CA MET A 140 -7.79 -5.11 1.73
C MET A 140 -7.05 -4.40 2.86
N GLU A 141 -6.66 -3.15 2.61
CA GLU A 141 -6.18 -2.27 3.68
C GLU A 141 -7.35 -1.84 4.58
N TYR A 142 -7.05 -1.51 5.85
CA TYR A 142 -8.06 -1.20 6.87
C TYR A 142 -9.08 -0.13 6.44
N GLU A 143 -8.60 0.91 5.75
CA GLU A 143 -9.45 2.00 5.26
C GLU A 143 -10.43 1.55 4.17
N ASP A 144 -9.97 0.69 3.25
CA ASP A 144 -10.80 0.19 2.16
C ASP A 144 -11.86 -0.79 2.70
N ILE A 145 -11.50 -1.69 3.63
CA ILE A 145 -12.45 -2.64 4.22
C ILE A 145 -13.49 -1.93 5.10
N LYS A 146 -13.10 -0.87 5.81
CA LYS A 146 -14.04 -0.05 6.59
C LYS A 146 -15.06 0.64 5.70
N GLY A 147 -14.62 1.22 4.58
CA GLY A 147 -15.51 1.83 3.59
C GLY A 147 -16.46 0.80 2.97
N PHE A 148 -15.93 -0.36 2.61
CA PHE A 148 -16.72 -1.48 2.10
C PHE A 148 -17.79 -1.93 3.12
N HIS A 149 -17.42 -2.12 4.39
CA HIS A 149 -18.34 -2.53 5.44
C HIS A 149 -19.46 -1.50 5.69
N GLN A 150 -19.13 -0.21 5.63
CA GLN A 150 -20.12 0.86 5.74
C GLN A 150 -21.13 0.79 4.58
N SER A 151 -20.66 0.57 3.35
CA SER A 151 -21.54 0.42 2.18
C SER A 151 -22.42 -0.83 2.26
N LEU A 152 -21.92 -1.95 2.80
CA LEU A 152 -22.74 -3.13 3.09
C LEU A 152 -23.84 -2.85 4.12
N LYS A 153 -23.53 -2.05 5.13
CA LYS A 153 -24.51 -1.67 6.16
C LYS A 153 -25.64 -0.84 5.54
N GLU A 154 -25.30 0.15 4.70
CA GLU A 154 -26.27 0.96 3.95
C GLU A 154 -27.14 0.08 3.04
N MET A 155 -26.54 -0.82 2.27
CA MET A 155 -27.30 -1.78 1.45
C MET A 155 -28.26 -2.63 2.29
N ARG A 156 -27.85 -3.09 3.47
CA ARG A 156 -28.71 -3.88 4.36
C ARG A 156 -29.91 -3.07 4.85
N GLU A 157 -29.71 -1.81 5.20
CA GLU A 157 -30.79 -0.91 5.61
C GLU A 157 -31.79 -0.71 4.45
N GLU A 158 -31.31 -0.55 3.22
CA GLU A 158 -32.16 -0.44 2.02
C GLU A 158 -32.89 -1.75 1.67
N VAL A 159 -32.27 -2.92 1.89
CA VAL A 159 -32.96 -4.21 1.70
C VAL A 159 -34.15 -4.33 2.66
N VAL A 160 -34.01 -3.87 3.90
CA VAL A 160 -35.06 -3.98 4.92
C VAL A 160 -36.21 -3.00 4.67
N ASN A 161 -35.92 -1.81 4.14
CA ASN A 161 -36.87 -0.72 3.99
C ASN A 161 -37.63 -0.70 2.64
N GLU A 162 -37.86 -1.86 2.00
CA GLU A 162 -38.36 -2.14 0.61
C GLU A 162 -39.38 -1.15 -0.04
N SER A 163 -40.01 -0.28 0.74
CA SER A 163 -41.10 0.64 0.38
C SER A 163 -40.74 1.97 -0.30
N ASN A 164 -39.48 2.44 -0.39
CA ASN A 164 -39.22 3.81 -0.91
C ASN A 164 -37.88 4.07 -1.63
N VAL A 165 -37.14 3.03 -2.03
CA VAL A 165 -35.77 3.22 -2.53
C VAL A 165 -35.74 3.58 -4.01
N GLN A 166 -35.02 4.63 -4.39
CA GLN A 166 -34.77 4.92 -5.80
C GLN A 166 -33.79 3.87 -6.34
N LEU A 167 -34.12 3.30 -7.50
CA LEU A 167 -33.30 2.26 -8.12
C LEU A 167 -31.84 2.72 -8.38
N ASN A 168 -31.65 4.00 -8.66
CA ASN A 168 -30.32 4.57 -8.89
C ASN A 168 -29.45 4.51 -7.63
N ASP A 169 -30.03 4.73 -6.45
CA ASP A 169 -29.32 4.68 -5.18
C ASP A 169 -28.82 3.25 -4.91
N LEU A 170 -29.67 2.26 -5.19
CA LEU A 170 -29.34 0.83 -5.07
C LEU A 170 -28.18 0.44 -6.01
N ILE A 171 -28.23 0.87 -7.26
CA ILE A 171 -27.15 0.65 -8.23
C ILE A 171 -25.87 1.31 -7.74
N GLN A 172 -25.95 2.55 -7.26
CA GLN A 172 -24.81 3.32 -6.78
C GLN A 172 -24.13 2.63 -5.59
N LEU A 173 -24.90 2.09 -4.64
CA LEU A 173 -24.34 1.36 -3.49
C LEU A 173 -23.57 0.11 -3.92
N ILE A 174 -24.12 -0.69 -4.85
CA ILE A 174 -23.43 -1.87 -5.40
C ILE A 174 -22.15 -1.43 -6.13
N GLN A 175 -22.21 -0.38 -6.96
CA GLN A 175 -21.04 0.13 -7.67
C GLN A 175 -19.97 0.64 -6.71
N GLN A 176 -20.35 1.43 -5.71
CA GLN A 176 -19.43 1.97 -4.71
C GLN A 176 -18.74 0.85 -3.93
N SER A 177 -19.49 -0.17 -3.51
CA SER A 177 -18.89 -1.34 -2.86
C SER A 177 -17.92 -2.09 -3.77
N TYR A 178 -18.28 -2.31 -5.03
CA TYR A 178 -17.37 -2.92 -6.01
C TYR A 178 -16.11 -2.08 -6.24
N GLN A 179 -16.22 -0.75 -6.25
CA GLN A 179 -15.09 0.14 -6.44
C GLN A 179 -14.03 -0.01 -5.33
N TYR A 180 -14.40 -0.33 -4.09
CA TYR A 180 -13.41 -0.64 -3.05
C TYR A 180 -12.56 -1.86 -3.42
N ILE A 181 -13.19 -2.94 -3.88
CA ILE A 181 -12.50 -4.18 -4.29
C ILE A 181 -11.60 -3.90 -5.50
N PHE A 182 -12.13 -3.22 -6.52
CA PHE A 182 -11.37 -2.89 -7.72
C PHE A 182 -10.18 -1.96 -7.40
N ALA A 183 -10.39 -0.94 -6.57
CA ALA A 183 -9.33 -0.03 -6.14
C ALA A 183 -8.25 -0.77 -5.35
N THR A 184 -8.61 -1.69 -4.46
CA THR A 184 -7.63 -2.53 -3.76
C THR A 184 -6.79 -3.35 -4.75
N SER A 185 -7.42 -3.99 -5.74
CA SER A 185 -6.75 -4.75 -6.80
C SER A 185 -5.71 -3.89 -7.52
N ALA A 186 -6.14 -2.72 -8.01
CA ALA A 186 -5.28 -1.78 -8.73
C ALA A 186 -4.14 -1.19 -7.87
N LYS A 187 -4.41 -0.85 -6.59
CA LYS A 187 -3.39 -0.37 -5.65
C LYS A 187 -2.33 -1.44 -5.41
N LEU A 188 -2.77 -2.67 -5.16
CA LEU A 188 -1.89 -3.81 -4.89
C LEU A 188 -1.00 -4.11 -6.11
N GLU A 189 -1.58 -4.13 -7.30
CA GLU A 189 -0.88 -4.37 -8.56
C GLU A 189 0.16 -3.28 -8.83
N LYS A 190 -0.24 -2.01 -8.70
CA LYS A 190 0.66 -0.87 -8.87
C LYS A 190 1.85 -0.94 -7.92
N LYS A 191 1.61 -1.23 -6.63
CA LYS A 191 2.66 -1.35 -5.61
C LYS A 191 3.58 -2.54 -5.89
N TYR A 192 3.03 -3.67 -6.34
CA TYR A 192 3.80 -4.84 -6.80
C TYR A 192 4.77 -4.48 -7.92
N PHE A 193 4.30 -3.83 -8.98
CA PHE A 193 5.17 -3.44 -10.09
C PHE A 193 6.21 -2.40 -9.70
N GLN A 194 5.86 -1.43 -8.86
CA GLN A 194 6.80 -0.45 -8.33
C GLN A 194 7.94 -1.11 -7.57
N TYR A 195 7.64 -2.05 -6.68
CA TYR A 195 8.65 -2.74 -5.90
C TYR A 195 9.48 -3.69 -6.77
N LYS A 196 8.85 -4.42 -7.69
CA LYS A 196 9.55 -5.34 -8.60
C LYS A 196 10.50 -4.62 -9.56
N LYS A 197 10.10 -3.47 -10.12
CA LYS A 197 10.95 -2.68 -11.04
C LYS A 197 12.21 -2.14 -10.37
N GLN A 198 12.16 -1.87 -9.05
CA GLN A 198 13.31 -1.43 -8.26
C GLN A 198 14.23 -2.59 -7.81
N VAL A 199 13.97 -3.84 -8.22
CA VAL A 199 14.86 -5.00 -7.98
C VAL A 199 15.81 -5.23 -9.16
N LEU A 200 15.49 -4.66 -10.33
CA LEU A 200 16.32 -4.68 -11.55
C LEU A 200 17.13 -3.38 -11.66
#